data_AF-A0A7K8UVE1-F1
#
_entry.id   AF-A0A7K8UVE1-F1
#
_cell.length_a   1.000
_cell.length_b   1.000
_cell.length_c   1.000
_cell.angle_alpha   90.00
_cell.angle_beta   90.00
_cell.angle_gamma   90.00
#
_symmetry.space_group_name_H-M   'P 1'
#
loop_
_entity.id
_entity.type
_entity.pdbx_description
1 polymer ?
#
loop_
_entity_poly.entity_id
_entity_poly.type
_entity_poly.pdbx_seq_one_letter_code
_entity_poly.pdbx_strand_id
1 'polypeptide(L)'
;VFAEIFDPVIKVRHNGYDPRTMKHHTDLDASKITHGQFDERYVLSSRVRTGRSIRGLSLPPACTRAERREVENVVVTALSGLKGDLSGKYYSLTNMSERDQQQLIAFLFKDTLFFPLSTRHNNEKTFLIWINEEDHTRVISMEKGGNMKRVFERFCRGLKEVERLIKERGWEFMWSERLGYVLTCPSNLGTGLRAGVHVKLPKLSKDPRFPKILENLRLQKRGTGGVDTAAVADVELVQIVIDGVNYLVDCEKKLERGQDIKVPPPLPQFGRK
;
A
#
# COMPACT_ATOMS: atom_id res chain seq x y z
N VAL A 1 11.59 17.62 -17.14
CA VAL A 1 10.70 18.20 -18.17
C VAL A 1 9.62 19.07 -17.52
N PHE A 2 8.56 18.54 -16.90
CA PHE A 2 7.45 19.35 -16.35
C PHE A 2 7.53 19.65 -14.84
N ALA A 3 8.74 19.79 -14.29
CA ALA A 3 8.94 19.95 -12.84
C ALA A 3 8.28 21.23 -12.29
N GLU A 4 8.24 22.31 -13.09
CA GLU A 4 7.61 23.58 -12.71
C GLU A 4 6.12 23.45 -12.37
N ILE A 5 5.42 22.48 -12.96
CA ILE A 5 4.02 22.17 -12.66
C ILE A 5 3.92 21.10 -11.57
N PHE A 6 4.71 20.01 -11.68
CA PHE A 6 4.59 18.90 -10.75
C PHE A 6 5.09 19.23 -9.35
N ASP A 7 6.17 19.99 -9.19
CA ASP A 7 6.75 20.24 -7.87
C ASP A 7 5.78 21.03 -6.95
N PRO A 8 5.07 22.08 -7.41
CA PRO A 8 3.98 22.70 -6.63
C PRO A 8 2.83 21.75 -6.31
N VAL A 9 2.39 20.93 -7.28
CA VAL A 9 1.30 19.96 -7.08
C VAL A 9 1.69 18.92 -6.02
N ILE A 10 2.92 18.40 -6.08
CA ILE A 10 3.47 17.47 -5.10
C ILE A 10 3.50 18.11 -3.73
N LYS A 11 3.99 19.35 -3.62
CA LYS A 11 4.06 20.08 -2.35
C LYS A 11 2.70 20.25 -1.70
N VAL A 12 1.69 20.65 -2.47
CA VAL A 12 0.32 20.79 -1.96
C VAL A 12 -0.25 19.43 -1.58
N ARG A 13 -0.15 18.44 -2.48
CA ARG A 13 -0.75 17.13 -2.28
C ARG A 13 -0.14 16.37 -1.11
N HIS A 14 1.15 16.55 -0.85
CA HIS A 14 1.88 15.90 0.25
C HIS A 14 2.10 16.83 1.44
N ASN A 15 1.18 17.76 1.67
CA ASN A 15 1.09 18.61 2.87
C ASN A 15 2.44 19.27 3.23
N GLY A 16 3.11 19.84 2.23
CA GLY A 16 4.34 20.62 2.40
C GLY A 16 5.63 19.91 2.00
N TYR A 17 5.61 18.63 1.61
CA TYR A 17 6.81 17.96 1.07
C TYR A 17 7.27 18.65 -0.22
N ASP A 18 8.36 19.40 -0.16
CA ASP A 18 8.85 20.15 -1.32
C ASP A 18 9.99 19.40 -2.02
N PRO A 19 9.75 18.75 -3.18
CA PRO A 19 10.75 17.94 -3.87
C PRO A 19 11.94 18.76 -4.42
N ARG A 20 11.89 20.10 -4.31
CA ARG A 20 12.99 21.01 -4.66
C ARG A 20 14.01 21.16 -3.55
N THR A 21 13.60 20.96 -2.29
CA THR A 21 14.45 21.22 -1.12
C THR A 21 14.54 20.03 -0.17
N MET A 22 13.70 19.01 -0.35
CA MET A 22 13.61 17.83 0.48
C MET A 22 14.03 16.57 -0.29
N LYS A 23 14.47 15.56 0.46
CA LYS A 23 14.82 14.24 -0.03
C LYS A 23 13.90 13.20 0.62
N HIS A 24 13.62 12.13 -0.10
CA HIS A 24 12.81 11.02 0.39
C HIS A 24 13.71 9.88 0.84
N HIS A 25 13.45 9.35 2.04
CA HIS A 25 14.15 8.20 2.60
C HIS A 25 13.23 6.98 2.55
N THR A 26 13.69 5.93 1.88
CA THR A 26 13.00 4.63 1.79
C THR A 26 13.54 3.71 2.88
N ASP A 27 12.65 3.05 3.62
CA ASP A 27 13.06 2.14 4.71
C ASP A 27 12.17 0.90 4.73
N LEU A 28 12.65 -0.19 4.14
CA LEU A 28 11.97 -1.49 4.09
C LEU A 28 12.55 -2.48 5.11
N ASP A 29 13.05 -2.00 6.25
CA ASP A 29 13.49 -2.84 7.35
C ASP A 29 12.34 -3.15 8.32
N ALA A 30 11.62 -4.24 8.05
CA ALA A 30 10.51 -4.69 8.88
C ALA A 30 10.90 -5.02 10.33
N SER A 31 12.19 -5.25 10.64
CA SER A 31 12.64 -5.56 12.01
C SER A 31 12.45 -4.38 12.98
N LYS A 32 12.37 -3.16 12.45
CA LYS A 32 12.10 -1.93 13.22
C LYS A 32 10.66 -1.88 13.75
N ILE A 33 9.75 -2.65 13.15
CA ILE A 33 8.39 -2.84 13.69
C ILE A 33 8.46 -3.95 14.74
N THR A 34 8.64 -3.56 16.01
CA THR A 34 8.83 -4.53 17.11
C THR A 34 7.51 -5.18 17.57
N HIS A 35 6.40 -4.47 17.38
CA HIS A 35 5.05 -4.92 17.74
C HIS A 35 4.07 -4.50 16.64
N GLY A 36 2.95 -5.20 16.52
CA GLY A 36 1.96 -4.90 15.47
C GLY A 36 0.80 -5.88 15.45
N GLN A 37 0.42 -6.40 16.61
CA GLN A 37 -0.75 -7.25 16.77
C GLN A 37 -1.91 -6.41 17.29
N PHE A 38 -2.99 -6.33 16.50
CA PHE A 38 -4.22 -5.67 16.90
C PHE A 38 -5.19 -6.61 17.63
N ASP A 39 -6.17 -6.04 18.34
CA ASP A 39 -7.28 -6.77 18.95
C ASP A 39 -8.26 -7.25 17.86
N GLU A 40 -8.25 -8.55 17.59
CA GLU A 40 -9.00 -9.18 16.49
C GLU A 40 -10.52 -9.19 16.69
N ARG A 41 -11.01 -8.81 17.88
CA ARG A 41 -12.45 -8.55 18.08
C ARG A 41 -12.92 -7.35 17.26
N TYR A 42 -12.04 -6.36 17.11
CA TYR A 42 -12.29 -5.12 16.38
C TYR A 42 -11.67 -5.16 14.99
N VAL A 43 -10.41 -5.59 14.85
CA VAL A 43 -9.70 -5.63 13.57
C VAL A 43 -9.95 -6.95 12.84
N LEU A 44 -10.58 -6.86 11.67
CA LEU A 44 -10.99 -7.99 10.84
C LEU A 44 -9.91 -8.47 9.86
N SER A 45 -9.12 -7.54 9.34
CA SER A 45 -8.06 -7.83 8.38
C SER A 45 -7.06 -6.68 8.32
N SER A 46 -5.82 -7.02 7.97
CA SER A 46 -4.69 -6.09 7.84
C SER A 46 -4.12 -6.17 6.42
N ARG A 47 -3.76 -5.02 5.85
CA ARG A 47 -3.27 -4.92 4.47
C ARG A 47 -2.23 -3.82 4.32
N VAL A 48 -1.15 -4.14 3.61
CA VAL A 48 -0.13 -3.19 3.14
C VAL A 48 -0.03 -3.30 1.62
N ARG A 49 -0.06 -2.17 0.93
CA ARG A 49 0.14 -2.13 -0.53
C ARG A 49 1.13 -1.04 -0.93
N THR A 50 1.75 -1.20 -2.10
CA THR A 50 2.47 -0.14 -2.82
C THR A 50 2.40 -0.36 -4.33
N GLY A 51 2.88 0.60 -5.12
CA GLY A 51 3.13 0.43 -6.55
C GLY A 51 4.63 0.37 -6.86
N ARG A 52 5.00 -0.26 -7.98
CA ARG A 52 6.35 -0.13 -8.57
C ARG A 52 6.25 0.02 -10.09
N SER A 53 7.10 0.88 -10.65
CA SER A 53 7.23 1.12 -12.09
C SER A 53 8.58 0.63 -12.61
N ILE A 54 8.60 0.03 -13.79
CA ILE A 54 9.79 -0.52 -14.43
C ILE A 54 10.49 0.58 -15.25
N ARG A 55 11.74 0.89 -14.93
CA ARG A 55 12.55 1.91 -15.61
C ARG A 55 12.75 1.53 -17.08
N GLY A 56 12.67 2.53 -17.96
CA GLY A 56 12.84 2.36 -19.41
C GLY A 56 11.55 2.07 -20.18
N LEU A 57 10.42 1.82 -19.48
CA LEU A 57 9.11 1.64 -20.09
C LEU A 57 8.18 2.78 -19.66
N SER A 58 7.43 3.35 -20.61
CA SER A 58 6.49 4.44 -20.32
C SER A 58 5.40 4.01 -19.34
N LEU A 59 4.95 4.93 -18.49
CA LEU A 59 3.86 4.69 -17.53
C LEU A 59 2.51 4.45 -18.25
N PRO A 60 1.49 3.85 -17.59
CA PRO A 60 0.25 3.44 -18.23
C PRO A 60 -0.47 4.48 -19.10
N PRO A 61 -0.48 5.79 -18.76
CA PRO A 61 -1.11 6.81 -19.61
C PRO A 61 -0.45 7.01 -20.98
N ALA A 62 0.81 6.61 -21.14
CA ALA A 62 1.60 6.86 -22.34
C ALA A 62 2.19 5.59 -22.99
N CYS A 63 2.13 4.44 -22.31
CA CYS A 63 2.72 3.20 -22.82
C CYS A 63 2.05 2.73 -24.11
N THR A 64 2.88 2.32 -25.07
CA THR A 64 2.45 1.57 -26.23
C THR A 64 2.02 0.15 -25.84
N ARG A 65 1.30 -0.54 -26.73
CA ARG A 65 0.95 -1.96 -26.53
C ARG A 65 2.19 -2.85 -26.38
N ALA A 66 3.29 -2.50 -27.05
CA ALA A 66 4.56 -3.22 -26.93
C ALA A 66 5.18 -3.03 -25.54
N GLU A 67 5.28 -1.79 -25.07
CA GLU A 67 5.79 -1.50 -23.71
C GLU A 67 4.94 -2.17 -22.64
N ARG A 68 3.60 -2.14 -22.77
CA ARG A 68 2.70 -2.80 -21.81
C ARG A 68 2.94 -4.31 -21.73
N ARG A 69 3.12 -4.97 -22.88
CA ARG A 69 3.48 -6.40 -22.94
C ARG A 69 4.87 -6.66 -22.35
N GLU A 70 5.81 -5.75 -22.55
CA GLU A 70 7.15 -5.88 -21.97
C GLU A 70 7.12 -5.74 -20.44
N VAL A 71 6.34 -4.81 -19.89
CA VAL A 71 6.09 -4.73 -18.43
C VAL A 71 5.54 -6.07 -17.91
N GLU A 72 4.54 -6.63 -18.58
CA GLU A 72 3.96 -7.92 -18.20
C GLU A 72 5.02 -9.03 -18.25
N ASN A 73 5.78 -9.13 -19.34
CA ASN A 73 6.83 -10.12 -19.53
C ASN A 73 7.90 -10.05 -18.43
N VAL A 74 8.46 -8.86 -18.18
CA VAL A 74 9.48 -8.62 -17.15
C VAL A 74 8.98 -9.03 -15.77
N VAL A 75 7.79 -8.55 -15.41
CA VAL A 75 7.21 -8.78 -14.08
C VAL A 75 6.85 -10.25 -13.92
N VAL A 76 6.06 -10.84 -14.81
CA VAL A 76 5.65 -12.26 -14.71
C VAL A 76 6.85 -13.18 -14.64
N THR A 77 7.88 -12.89 -15.45
CA THR A 77 9.09 -13.72 -15.44
C THR A 77 9.84 -13.61 -14.12
N ALA A 78 10.01 -12.41 -13.56
CA ALA A 78 10.57 -12.26 -12.22
C ALA A 78 9.74 -13.01 -11.17
N LEU A 79 8.41 -12.90 -11.24
CA LEU A 79 7.50 -13.52 -10.26
C LEU A 79 7.45 -15.05 -10.31
N SER A 80 7.86 -15.67 -11.42
CA SER A 80 8.04 -17.14 -11.51
C SER A 80 9.27 -17.64 -10.74
N GLY A 81 10.22 -16.75 -10.48
CA GLY A 81 11.40 -17.01 -9.64
C GLY A 81 11.10 -17.11 -8.14
N LEU A 82 9.98 -16.53 -7.67
CA LEU A 82 9.63 -16.53 -6.25
C LEU A 82 9.36 -17.95 -5.72
N LYS A 83 10.00 -18.29 -4.58
CA LYS A 83 9.92 -19.61 -3.93
C LYS A 83 9.28 -19.53 -2.54
N GLY A 84 9.10 -20.69 -1.91
CA GLY A 84 8.53 -20.80 -0.56
C GLY A 84 7.09 -20.28 -0.47
N ASP A 85 6.78 -19.59 0.62
CA ASP A 85 5.46 -18.99 0.87
C ASP A 85 5.11 -17.84 -0.10
N LEU A 86 6.11 -17.29 -0.82
CA LEU A 86 5.89 -16.29 -1.87
C LEU A 86 5.59 -16.90 -3.23
N SER A 87 5.76 -18.22 -3.41
CA SER A 87 5.46 -18.92 -4.66
C SER A 87 3.96 -18.89 -4.97
N GLY A 88 3.62 -18.83 -6.25
CA GLY A 88 2.25 -18.56 -6.67
C GLY A 88 2.01 -18.69 -8.17
N LYS A 89 0.76 -18.46 -8.57
CA LYS A 89 0.30 -18.57 -9.96
C LYS A 89 -0.07 -17.20 -10.51
N TYR A 90 0.32 -16.95 -11.75
CA TYR A 90 -0.13 -15.81 -12.54
C TYR A 90 -1.39 -16.18 -13.34
N TYR A 91 -2.33 -15.26 -13.38
CA TYR A 91 -3.57 -15.36 -14.13
C TYR A 91 -3.61 -14.20 -15.11
N SER A 92 -3.36 -14.51 -16.38
CA SER A 92 -3.52 -13.54 -17.47
C SER A 92 -4.99 -13.28 -17.71
N LEU A 93 -5.33 -12.01 -17.81
CA LEU A 93 -6.66 -11.51 -18.11
C LEU A 93 -7.16 -12.00 -19.48
N THR A 94 -6.28 -12.16 -20.47
CA THR A 94 -6.68 -12.56 -21.84
C THR A 94 -7.06 -14.04 -21.95
N ASN A 95 -6.50 -14.88 -21.09
CA ASN A 95 -6.63 -16.34 -21.16
C ASN A 95 -7.20 -16.94 -19.85
N MET A 96 -7.92 -16.13 -19.07
CA MET A 96 -8.48 -16.56 -17.79
C MET A 96 -9.71 -17.46 -18.03
N SER A 97 -9.77 -18.61 -17.37
CA SER A 97 -10.99 -19.42 -17.39
C SER A 97 -12.11 -18.73 -16.60
N GLU A 98 -13.38 -18.94 -16.96
CA GLU A 98 -14.51 -18.39 -16.19
C GLU A 98 -14.48 -18.82 -14.72
N ARG A 99 -14.01 -20.05 -14.44
CA ARG A 99 -13.83 -20.56 -13.09
C ARG A 99 -12.79 -19.76 -12.31
N ASP A 100 -11.62 -19.54 -12.90
CA ASP A 100 -10.57 -18.73 -12.28
C ASP A 100 -11.04 -17.29 -12.08
N GLN A 101 -11.77 -16.74 -13.05
CA GLN A 101 -12.35 -15.41 -12.97
C GLN A 101 -13.36 -15.30 -11.82
N GLN A 102 -14.30 -16.23 -11.68
CA GLN A 102 -15.25 -16.24 -10.56
C GLN A 102 -14.55 -16.40 -9.21
N GLN A 103 -13.53 -17.26 -9.13
CA GLN A 103 -12.75 -17.45 -7.90
C GLN A 103 -12.00 -16.18 -7.50
N LEU A 104 -11.42 -15.48 -8.48
CA LEU A 104 -10.73 -14.20 -8.28
C LEU A 104 -11.71 -13.10 -7.93
N ILE A 105 -12.91 -13.05 -8.53
CA ILE A 105 -13.95 -12.09 -8.18
C ILE A 105 -14.36 -12.25 -6.72
N ALA A 106 -14.67 -13.48 -6.28
CA ALA A 106 -15.06 -13.75 -4.90
C ALA A 106 -13.96 -13.39 -3.87
N PHE A 107 -12.69 -13.43 -4.28
CA PHE A 107 -11.54 -13.15 -3.44
C PHE A 107 -11.13 -11.66 -3.44
N LEU A 108 -11.12 -11.02 -4.61
CA LEU A 108 -10.66 -9.64 -4.82
C LEU A 108 -11.77 -8.60 -4.61
N PHE A 109 -13.04 -8.95 -4.86
CA PHE A 109 -14.16 -8.01 -4.98
C PHE A 109 -15.30 -8.28 -4.00
N LYS A 110 -15.00 -8.26 -2.70
CA LYS A 110 -16.04 -8.01 -1.68
C LYS A 110 -16.41 -6.54 -1.54
N ASP A 111 -15.74 -5.65 -2.28
CA ASP A 111 -16.03 -4.23 -2.35
C ASP A 111 -15.95 -3.75 -3.80
N THR A 112 -16.88 -2.89 -4.17
CA THR A 112 -17.41 -2.61 -5.51
C THR A 112 -16.42 -2.18 -6.61
N LEU A 113 -16.71 -2.71 -7.83
CA LEU A 113 -16.42 -2.20 -9.19
C LEU A 113 -14.94 -2.06 -9.59
N PHE A 114 -14.45 -2.94 -10.50
CA PHE A 114 -13.84 -2.63 -11.82
C PHE A 114 -13.19 -3.89 -12.45
N PHE A 115 -13.22 -3.96 -13.79
CA PHE A 115 -12.63 -4.87 -14.81
C PHE A 115 -11.78 -6.11 -14.43
N PRO A 116 -11.81 -7.20 -15.22
CA PRO A 116 -10.87 -8.32 -15.07
C PRO A 116 -9.42 -7.77 -15.08
N LEU A 117 -8.56 -8.25 -14.19
CA LEU A 117 -7.18 -7.77 -14.02
C LEU A 117 -6.19 -8.91 -14.18
N SER A 118 -5.06 -8.65 -14.85
CA SER A 118 -3.90 -9.53 -14.83
C SER A 118 -3.32 -9.54 -13.41
N THR A 119 -3.39 -10.68 -12.75
CA THR A 119 -3.09 -10.79 -11.32
C THR A 119 -2.29 -12.03 -11.01
N ARG A 120 -1.39 -11.92 -10.03
CA ARG A 120 -0.72 -13.05 -9.41
C ARG A 120 -1.01 -13.02 -7.93
N HIS A 121 -1.24 -14.20 -7.34
CA HIS A 121 -1.17 -14.35 -5.89
C HIS A 121 -0.33 -15.56 -5.50
N ASN A 122 0.25 -15.54 -4.30
CA ASN A 122 0.86 -16.73 -3.72
C ASN A 122 -0.19 -17.80 -3.40
N ASN A 123 0.26 -19.02 -3.10
CA ASN A 123 -0.63 -20.15 -2.83
C ASN A 123 -1.57 -19.90 -1.64
N GLU A 124 -1.10 -19.18 -0.63
CA GLU A 124 -1.88 -18.82 0.56
C GLU A 124 -2.79 -17.61 0.38
N LYS A 125 -2.71 -16.93 -0.77
CA LYS A 125 -3.46 -15.71 -1.08
C LYS A 125 -3.21 -14.56 -0.08
N THR A 126 -2.00 -14.47 0.44
CA THR A 126 -1.52 -13.46 1.40
C THR A 126 -0.54 -12.45 0.79
N PHE A 127 -0.07 -12.70 -0.44
CA PHE A 127 0.78 -11.81 -1.22
C PHE A 127 0.30 -11.78 -2.68
N LEU A 128 -0.12 -10.61 -3.16
CA LEU A 128 -0.72 -10.39 -4.46
C LEU A 128 0.03 -9.32 -5.24
N ILE A 129 0.06 -9.45 -6.56
CA ILE A 129 0.60 -8.46 -7.46
C ILE A 129 -0.36 -8.29 -8.64
N TRP A 130 -0.90 -7.09 -8.79
CA TRP A 130 -1.64 -6.70 -10.00
C TRP A 130 -0.66 -6.09 -11.00
N ILE A 131 -0.85 -6.42 -12.27
CA ILE A 131 0.07 -6.03 -13.35
C ILE A 131 -0.71 -5.19 -14.37
N ASN A 132 -0.12 -4.06 -14.79
CA ASN A 132 -0.64 -3.18 -15.84
C ASN A 132 -2.06 -2.62 -15.59
N GLU A 133 -2.34 -2.25 -14.34
CA GLU A 133 -3.61 -1.62 -13.93
C GLU A 133 -3.46 -0.08 -13.95
N GLU A 134 -3.55 0.61 -12.81
CA GLU A 134 -3.27 2.05 -12.70
C GLU A 134 -1.77 2.37 -12.72
N ASP A 135 -0.93 1.39 -12.38
CA ASP A 135 0.53 1.44 -12.39
C ASP A 135 1.07 0.14 -13.03
N HIS A 136 2.38 0.06 -13.33
CA HIS A 136 2.98 -1.16 -13.89
C HIS A 136 2.74 -2.36 -12.95
N THR A 137 2.93 -2.16 -11.66
CA THR A 137 2.62 -3.16 -10.65
C THR A 137 2.00 -2.54 -9.40
N ARG A 138 1.06 -3.26 -8.79
CA ARG A 138 0.59 -3.01 -7.42
C ARG A 138 0.88 -4.24 -6.56
N VAL A 139 1.81 -4.09 -5.64
CA VAL A 139 2.24 -5.16 -4.72
C VAL A 139 1.45 -5.03 -3.43
N ILE A 140 0.84 -6.13 -2.99
CA ILE A 140 -0.09 -6.17 -1.86
C ILE A 140 0.31 -7.34 -0.96
N SER A 141 0.49 -7.07 0.32
CA SER A 141 0.51 -8.08 1.38
C SER A 141 -0.73 -7.90 2.23
N MET A 142 -1.47 -8.97 2.50
CA MET A 142 -2.67 -8.91 3.33
C MET A 142 -2.93 -10.21 4.05
N GLU A 143 -3.65 -10.13 5.16
CA GLU A 143 -4.17 -11.30 5.88
C GLU A 143 -5.41 -10.94 6.70
N LYS A 144 -6.19 -11.97 7.06
CA LYS A 144 -7.26 -11.83 8.05
C LYS A 144 -6.64 -11.64 9.44
N GLY A 145 -7.37 -10.95 10.32
CA GLY A 145 -6.92 -10.65 11.67
C GLY A 145 -6.00 -9.44 11.75
N GLY A 146 -5.29 -9.36 12.88
CA GLY A 146 -4.66 -8.13 13.36
C GLY A 146 -3.14 -8.09 13.28
N ASN A 147 -2.47 -9.08 12.70
CA ASN A 147 -1.01 -9.16 12.73
C ASN A 147 -0.33 -8.33 11.62
N MET A 148 -0.38 -7.00 11.77
CA MET A 148 0.23 -6.03 10.86
C MET A 148 1.74 -6.22 10.72
N LYS A 149 2.43 -6.63 11.80
CA LYS A 149 3.88 -6.91 11.76
C LYS A 149 4.20 -8.00 10.74
N ARG A 150 3.50 -9.14 10.81
CA ARG A 150 3.68 -10.25 9.87
C ARG A 150 3.30 -9.88 8.43
N VAL A 151 2.23 -9.09 8.25
CA VAL A 151 1.86 -8.54 6.93
C VAL A 151 3.02 -7.73 6.36
N PHE A 152 3.62 -6.86 7.16
CA PHE A 152 4.69 -5.97 6.73
C PHE A 152 6.03 -6.72 6.51
N GLU A 153 6.36 -7.70 7.34
CA GLU A 153 7.52 -8.59 7.14
C GLU A 153 7.44 -9.31 5.78
N ARG A 154 6.28 -9.90 5.46
CA ARG A 154 6.04 -10.54 4.16
C ARG A 154 6.09 -9.52 3.03
N PHE A 155 5.55 -8.32 3.23
CA PHE A 155 5.58 -7.23 2.25
C PHE A 155 7.01 -6.81 1.89
N CYS A 156 7.83 -6.49 2.89
CA CYS A 156 9.22 -6.08 2.70
C CYS A 156 10.06 -7.19 2.06
N ARG A 157 9.91 -8.44 2.53
CA ARG A 157 10.62 -9.59 1.96
C ARG A 157 10.23 -9.84 0.50
N GLY A 158 8.92 -9.81 0.22
CA GLY A 158 8.40 -9.97 -1.13
C GLY A 158 8.90 -8.88 -2.08
N LEU A 159 8.86 -7.60 -1.68
CA LEU A 159 9.37 -6.50 -2.49
C LEU A 159 10.86 -6.62 -2.79
N LYS A 160 11.69 -6.91 -1.77
CA LYS A 160 13.14 -7.08 -1.93
C LYS A 160 13.46 -8.21 -2.90
N GLU A 161 12.76 -9.34 -2.80
CA GLU A 161 13.00 -10.48 -3.68
C GLU A 161 12.53 -10.23 -5.12
N VAL A 162 11.40 -9.55 -5.31
CA VAL A 162 10.94 -9.14 -6.65
C VAL A 162 11.94 -8.17 -7.27
N GLU A 163 12.43 -7.18 -6.51
CA GLU A 163 13.45 -6.24 -7.00
C GLU A 163 14.74 -6.96 -7.41
N ARG A 164 15.19 -7.92 -6.60
CA ARG A 164 16.37 -8.74 -6.88
C ARG A 164 16.22 -9.49 -8.22
N LEU A 165 15.09 -10.18 -8.42
CA LEU A 165 14.81 -10.96 -9.63
C LEU A 165 14.64 -10.11 -10.89
N ILE A 166 14.12 -8.88 -10.76
CA ILE A 166 14.04 -7.91 -11.86
C ILE A 166 15.44 -7.40 -12.22
N LYS A 167 16.28 -7.07 -11.22
CA LYS A 167 17.67 -6.62 -11.41
C LYS A 167 18.56 -7.67 -12.06
N GLU A 168 18.40 -8.95 -11.72
CA GLU A 168 19.12 -10.05 -12.37
C GLU A 168 18.91 -10.11 -13.89
N ARG A 169 17.83 -9.51 -14.39
CA ARG A 169 17.50 -9.45 -15.82
C ARG A 169 17.83 -8.10 -16.45
N GLY A 170 18.57 -7.24 -15.76
CA GLY A 170 18.99 -5.93 -16.25
C GLY A 170 17.92 -4.83 -16.16
N TRP A 171 16.83 -5.07 -15.43
CA TRP A 171 15.77 -4.08 -15.22
C TRP A 171 15.84 -3.46 -13.83
N GLU A 172 15.26 -2.27 -13.67
CA GLU A 172 15.23 -1.57 -12.39
C GLU A 172 13.86 -0.97 -12.11
N PHE A 173 13.58 -0.68 -10.84
CA PHE A 173 12.46 0.18 -10.50
C PHE A 173 12.78 1.65 -10.74
N MET A 174 11.77 2.42 -11.16
CA MET A 174 11.86 3.88 -11.22
C MET A 174 11.93 4.44 -9.80
N TRP A 175 13.07 5.00 -9.44
CA TRP A 175 13.32 5.63 -8.14
C TRP A 175 14.25 6.83 -8.32
N SER A 176 14.07 7.86 -7.49
CA SER A 176 14.99 8.98 -7.37
C SER A 176 15.03 9.49 -5.93
N GLU A 177 16.16 10.08 -5.52
CA GLU A 177 16.34 10.58 -4.16
C GLU A 177 15.30 11.63 -3.76
N ARG A 178 14.88 12.50 -4.69
CA ARG A 178 13.91 13.57 -4.41
C ARG A 178 12.45 13.11 -4.40
N LEU A 179 12.10 12.06 -5.13
CA LEU A 179 10.70 11.60 -5.29
C LEU A 179 10.43 10.23 -4.68
N GLY A 180 11.44 9.50 -4.21
CA GLY A 180 11.31 8.08 -3.89
C GLY A 180 10.96 7.26 -5.13
N TYR A 181 10.12 6.24 -4.94
CA TYR A 181 9.58 5.44 -6.03
C TYR A 181 8.61 6.26 -6.89
N VAL A 182 8.81 6.21 -8.21
CA VAL A 182 8.02 6.97 -9.17
C VAL A 182 6.85 6.14 -9.66
N LEU A 183 5.64 6.66 -9.47
CA LEU A 183 4.38 6.08 -9.92
C LEU A 183 3.63 7.07 -10.80
N THR A 184 2.56 6.60 -11.42
CA THR A 184 1.79 7.36 -12.42
C THR A 184 1.14 8.60 -11.82
N CYS A 185 0.50 8.44 -10.67
CA CYS A 185 -0.18 9.52 -9.99
C CYS A 185 0.76 10.21 -8.99
N PRO A 186 0.90 11.55 -9.01
CA PRO A 186 1.74 12.29 -8.05
C PRO A 186 1.39 12.02 -6.59
N SER A 187 0.15 11.64 -6.29
CA SER A 187 -0.30 11.29 -4.93
C SER A 187 0.34 10.02 -4.36
N ASN A 188 0.90 9.16 -5.22
CA ASN A 188 1.51 7.89 -4.82
C ASN A 188 3.06 7.94 -4.85
N LEU A 189 3.67 9.13 -5.01
CA LEU A 189 5.12 9.28 -4.94
C LEU A 189 5.67 8.98 -3.53
N GLY A 190 6.99 8.84 -3.42
CA GLY A 190 7.69 8.49 -2.18
C GLY A 190 7.72 6.99 -1.97
N THR A 191 6.95 6.51 -1.01
CA THR A 191 6.84 5.07 -0.72
C THR A 191 5.82 4.38 -1.63
N GLY A 192 4.85 5.13 -2.14
CA GLY A 192 3.60 4.60 -2.71
C GLY A 192 2.80 3.74 -1.72
N LEU A 193 3.18 3.75 -0.44
CA LEU A 193 2.71 2.80 0.54
C LEU A 193 1.35 3.22 1.10
N ARG A 194 0.51 2.22 1.31
CA ARG A 194 -0.69 2.32 2.11
C ARG A 194 -0.86 1.09 2.96
N ALA A 195 -0.65 1.26 4.26
CA ALA A 195 -1.04 0.32 5.29
C ALA A 195 -2.43 0.67 5.82
N GLY A 196 -3.21 -0.35 6.19
CA GLY A 196 -4.54 -0.14 6.74
C GLY A 196 -5.19 -1.42 7.25
N VAL A 197 -6.31 -1.24 7.93
CA VAL A 197 -7.09 -2.32 8.51
C VAL A 197 -8.58 -2.16 8.19
N HIS A 198 -9.30 -3.27 8.23
CA HIS A 198 -10.75 -3.22 8.44
C HIS A 198 -11.01 -3.33 9.94
N VAL A 199 -11.64 -2.31 10.53
CA VAL A 199 -11.86 -2.20 11.97
C VAL A 199 -13.32 -1.88 12.27
N LYS A 200 -13.92 -2.56 13.26
CA LYS A 200 -15.27 -2.30 13.76
C LYS A 200 -15.21 -1.25 14.86
N LEU A 201 -15.87 -0.12 14.65
CA LEU A 201 -15.91 1.01 15.61
C LEU A 201 -17.35 1.55 15.76
N PRO A 202 -18.34 0.73 16.19
CA PRO A 202 -19.75 1.12 16.18
C PRO A 202 -20.11 2.32 17.07
N LYS A 203 -19.37 2.57 18.16
CA LYS A 203 -19.57 3.72 19.05
C LYS A 203 -18.76 4.92 18.56
N LEU A 204 -17.46 4.75 18.36
CA LEU A 204 -16.55 5.83 17.96
C LEU A 204 -16.94 6.43 16.60
N SER A 205 -17.44 5.62 15.66
CA SER A 205 -17.92 6.12 14.36
C SER A 205 -19.07 7.12 14.45
N LYS A 206 -19.81 7.13 15.57
CA LYS A 206 -20.92 8.05 15.84
C LYS A 206 -20.51 9.24 16.71
N ASP A 207 -19.30 9.23 17.28
CA ASP A 207 -18.81 10.31 18.13
C ASP A 207 -18.38 11.52 17.27
N PRO A 208 -18.82 12.75 17.57
CA PRO A 208 -18.49 13.94 16.78
C PRO A 208 -16.99 14.27 16.79
N ARG A 209 -16.21 13.75 17.73
CA ARG A 209 -14.75 13.94 17.81
C ARG A 209 -13.98 13.04 16.85
N PHE A 210 -14.62 12.01 16.28
CA PHE A 210 -13.95 11.02 15.45
C PHE A 210 -13.18 11.59 14.25
N PRO A 211 -13.72 12.56 13.47
CA PRO A 211 -12.97 13.19 12.39
C PRO A 211 -11.69 13.87 12.87
N LYS A 212 -11.73 14.56 14.02
CA LYS A 212 -10.56 15.27 14.56
C LYS A 212 -9.52 14.31 15.14
N ILE A 213 -9.96 13.20 15.74
CA ILE A 213 -9.08 12.11 16.18
C ILE A 213 -8.31 11.55 14.98
N LEU A 214 -8.99 11.24 13.87
CA LEU A 214 -8.36 10.74 12.65
C LEU A 214 -7.37 11.73 12.06
N GLU A 215 -7.75 13.00 11.96
CA GLU A 215 -6.88 14.08 11.47
C GLU A 215 -5.60 14.18 12.29
N ASN A 216 -5.71 14.23 13.61
CA ASN A 216 -4.56 14.35 14.52
C ASN A 216 -3.66 13.10 14.51
N LEU A 217 -4.24 11.92 14.32
CA LEU A 217 -3.49 10.67 14.15
C LEU A 217 -2.96 10.45 12.73
N ARG A 218 -3.23 11.38 11.80
CA ARG A 218 -2.87 11.29 10.37
C ARG A 218 -3.40 10.01 9.70
N LEU A 219 -4.56 9.55 10.16
CA LEU A 219 -5.29 8.43 9.59
C LEU A 219 -6.44 8.94 8.72
N GLN A 220 -6.80 8.14 7.72
CA GLN A 220 -7.93 8.43 6.87
C GLN A 220 -8.93 7.28 6.92
N LYS A 221 -10.16 7.57 7.34
CA LYS A 221 -11.26 6.61 7.19
C LYS A 221 -11.74 6.60 5.75
N ARG A 222 -12.11 5.43 5.27
CA ARG A 222 -12.81 5.30 3.99
C ARG A 222 -13.94 4.30 4.12
N GLY A 223 -14.95 4.47 3.26
CA GLY A 223 -15.65 3.30 2.74
C GLY A 223 -14.64 2.42 2.02
N THR A 224 -15.02 1.26 1.54
CA THR A 224 -14.08 0.24 1.06
C THR A 224 -13.32 0.58 -0.26
N GLY A 225 -13.25 1.86 -0.67
CA GLY A 225 -12.41 2.38 -1.77
C GLY A 225 -11.93 3.84 -1.58
N GLY A 226 -10.76 4.18 -2.14
CA GLY A 226 -10.18 5.55 -2.25
C GLY A 226 -8.77 5.69 -1.63
N VAL A 227 -7.92 6.69 -1.98
CA VAL A 227 -6.43 6.78 -1.70
C VAL A 227 -5.86 8.15 -1.23
N ASP A 228 -5.19 8.27 -0.05
CA ASP A 228 -4.29 9.39 0.34
C ASP A 228 -3.33 8.98 1.48
N THR A 229 -2.01 9.16 1.29
CA THR A 229 -0.97 9.06 2.33
C THR A 229 0.11 10.12 2.08
N ALA A 230 0.81 10.58 3.12
CA ALA A 230 1.89 11.56 3.01
C ALA A 230 3.26 10.90 2.73
N ALA A 231 4.23 11.70 2.26
CA ALA A 231 5.60 11.28 1.98
C ALA A 231 6.44 11.14 3.27
N VAL A 232 6.31 9.99 3.94
CA VAL A 232 7.11 9.53 5.10
C VAL A 232 7.64 8.12 4.82
N ALA A 233 8.67 7.67 5.53
CA ALA A 233 9.32 6.37 5.28
C ALA A 233 8.36 5.18 5.52
N ASP A 234 8.58 4.04 4.86
CA ASP A 234 7.65 2.90 4.88
C ASP A 234 7.43 2.32 6.30
N VAL A 235 8.50 2.10 7.06
CA VAL A 235 8.44 1.67 8.47
C VAL A 235 7.67 2.68 9.32
N GLU A 236 7.95 3.96 9.17
CA GLU A 236 7.29 5.02 9.94
C GLU A 236 5.80 5.09 9.65
N LEU A 237 5.41 4.97 8.37
CA LEU A 237 4.00 4.90 7.97
C LEU A 237 3.26 3.73 8.60
N VAL A 238 3.89 2.55 8.65
CA VAL A 238 3.29 1.37 9.26
C VAL A 238 3.16 1.55 10.77
N GLN A 239 4.16 2.13 11.44
CA GLN A 239 4.09 2.41 12.87
C GLN A 239 2.97 3.43 13.20
N ILE A 240 2.80 4.50 12.40
CA ILE A 240 1.69 5.46 12.56
C ILE A 240 0.34 4.75 12.48
N VAL A 241 0.19 3.80 11.55
CA VAL A 241 -1.04 3.00 11.44
C VAL A 241 -1.22 2.09 12.66
N ILE A 242 -0.14 1.47 13.15
CA ILE A 242 -0.20 0.62 14.35
C ILE A 242 -0.65 1.42 15.56
N ASP A 243 -0.01 2.54 15.85
CA ASP A 243 -0.30 3.37 17.01
C ASP A 243 -1.71 3.97 16.92
N GLY A 244 -2.06 4.51 15.75
CA GLY A 244 -3.35 5.13 15.53
C GLY A 244 -4.51 4.14 15.62
N VAL A 245 -4.38 2.94 15.01
CA VAL A 245 -5.44 1.92 15.09
C VAL A 245 -5.62 1.42 16.53
N ASN A 246 -4.52 1.21 17.28
CA ASN A 246 -4.61 0.84 18.69
C ASN A 246 -5.34 1.91 19.52
N TYR A 247 -5.07 3.19 19.25
CA TYR A 247 -5.77 4.30 19.89
C TYR A 247 -7.28 4.31 19.57
N LEU A 248 -7.65 4.07 18.30
CA LEU A 248 -9.06 4.00 17.90
C LEU A 248 -9.78 2.83 18.60
N VAL A 249 -9.13 1.68 18.72
CA VAL A 249 -9.67 0.52 19.44
C VAL A 249 -9.80 0.80 20.95
N ASP A 250 -8.84 1.50 21.56
CA ASP A 250 -8.95 1.93 22.96
C ASP A 250 -10.12 2.90 23.18
N CYS A 251 -10.31 3.85 22.26
CA CYS A 251 -11.45 4.76 22.29
C CYS A 251 -12.79 4.01 22.19
N GLU A 252 -12.90 3.05 21.28
CA GLU A 252 -14.11 2.21 21.16
C GLU A 252 -14.39 1.47 22.48
N LYS A 253 -13.37 0.82 23.06
CA LYS A 253 -13.47 0.11 24.34
C LYS A 253 -13.91 1.00 25.50
N LYS A 254 -13.45 2.26 25.54
CA LYS A 254 -13.85 3.25 26.54
C LYS A 254 -15.33 3.61 26.38
N LEU A 255 -15.76 3.92 25.16
CA LEU A 255 -17.15 4.25 24.87
C LEU A 255 -18.10 3.07 25.15
N GLU A 256 -17.68 1.83 24.92
CA GLU A 256 -18.43 0.62 25.28
C GLU A 256 -18.68 0.51 26.79
N ARG A 257 -17.74 0.99 27.61
CA ARG A 257 -17.85 1.04 29.08
C ARG A 257 -18.51 2.32 29.61
N GLY A 258 -19.01 3.20 28.73
CA GLY A 258 -19.56 4.50 29.13
C GLY A 258 -18.52 5.49 29.66
N GLN A 259 -17.24 5.29 29.32
CA GLN A 259 -16.15 6.19 29.70
C GLN A 259 -15.92 7.25 28.60
N ASP A 260 -15.48 8.43 28.99
CA ASP A 260 -15.14 9.50 28.04
C ASP A 260 -13.82 9.24 27.31
N ILE A 261 -13.69 9.82 26.11
CA ILE A 261 -12.49 9.75 25.27
C ILE A 261 -11.91 11.14 25.04
N LYS A 262 -10.64 11.21 24.65
CA LYS A 262 -9.97 12.49 24.36
C LYS A 262 -9.57 12.55 22.90
N VAL A 263 -9.38 13.77 22.40
CA VAL A 263 -8.73 13.99 21.11
C VAL A 263 -7.22 13.98 21.36
N PRO A 264 -6.43 13.13 20.69
CA PRO A 264 -4.98 13.11 20.86
C PRO A 264 -4.36 14.40 20.28
N PRO A 265 -3.18 14.84 20.74
CA PRO A 265 -2.46 15.93 20.09
C PRO A 265 -2.11 15.56 18.63
N PRO A 266 -2.01 16.54 17.72
CA PRO A 266 -1.67 16.28 16.32
C PRO A 266 -0.24 15.75 16.17
N LEU A 267 -0.07 14.69 15.39
CA LEU A 267 1.25 14.17 15.01
C LEU A 267 1.96 15.16 14.07
N PRO A 268 3.31 15.23 14.12
CA PRO A 268 4.09 16.05 13.21
C PRO A 268 3.89 15.62 11.76
N GLN A 269 3.98 16.56 10.83
CA GLN A 269 3.72 16.35 9.40
C GLN A 269 4.84 15.56 8.69
N PHE A 270 6.08 15.64 9.19
CA PHE A 270 7.24 14.94 8.64
C PHE A 270 7.92 14.09 9.71
N GLY A 271 8.53 13.01 9.26
CA GLY A 271 9.26 12.11 10.13
C GLY A 271 10.59 12.67 10.62
N ARG A 272 11.18 11.99 11.60
CA ARG A 272 12.55 12.26 12.04
C ARG A 272 13.53 11.70 10.99
N LYS A 273 14.53 12.51 10.62
CA LYS A 273 15.60 12.12 9.69
C LYS A 273 16.41 10.95 10.23
#